data_AF-A0A7S2GV52-F1
#
_entry.id   AF-A0A7S2GV52-F1
#
_cell.length_a   1.000
_cell.length_b   1.000
_cell.length_c   1.000
_cell.angle_alpha   90.00
_cell.angle_beta   90.00
_cell.angle_gamma   90.00
#
_symmetry.space_group_name_H-M   'P 1'
#
loop_
_entity.id
_entity.type
_entity.pdbx_description
1 polymer ?
#
loop_
_entity_poly.entity_id
_entity_poly.type
_entity_poly.pdbx_seq_one_letter_code
_entity_poly.pdbx_strand_id
1 'polypeptide(L)'
;VTTIALFIFTGYFAQYSVRRRNYELFYYLHHIYLVVFIVSLLHAASSWYYILGGLGLWAFDRCKRMWLRSRRWYATEYRALADTTTHLELSPCDELFGHDCDFRFSCGQYLYLNVPAISPWEWHPFTISSAPSDGKVTCDIKRAPGPADSFTAQLFALAENKHEIGGLSVNVDGPYGEFLDHTRFDNILLIAGGIGVTPIHSIFRELMLKIKAGAASSSLHVHMVWCVQKRIGLEPCLHTLQEAAADNLNGQIQISIFVDRDDALGRGEVGDYLGVPVTGGRPFIPDLIAELEGKPRPHVFVCGPPGIASMSDLACLKHGVSFHKEVFAF
;
A
#
# COMPACT_ATOMS: atom_id res chain seq x y z
N VAL A 1 19.58 22.21 34.50
CA VAL A 1 18.76 21.15 35.15
C VAL A 1 17.46 20.91 34.38
N THR A 2 16.63 21.93 34.15
CA THR A 2 15.33 21.82 33.44
C THR A 2 15.44 21.20 32.03
N THR A 3 16.39 21.65 31.21
CA THR A 3 16.59 21.12 29.85
C THR A 3 16.94 19.63 29.86
N ILE A 4 17.82 19.21 30.77
CA ILE A 4 18.25 17.82 30.93
C ILE A 4 17.06 16.94 31.35
N ALA A 5 16.22 17.42 32.27
CA ALA A 5 15.02 16.69 32.70
C ALA A 5 14.04 16.47 31.54
N LEU A 6 13.82 17.48 30.69
CA LEU A 6 12.96 17.35 29.51
C LEU A 6 13.52 16.38 28.46
N PHE A 7 14.85 16.36 28.26
CA PHE A 7 15.50 15.38 27.38
C PHE A 7 15.37 13.95 27.89
N ILE A 8 15.57 13.73 29.19
CA ILE A 8 15.39 12.40 29.80
C ILE A 8 13.92 11.95 29.69
N PHE A 9 12.98 12.85 29.95
CA PHE A 9 11.55 12.56 29.84
C PHE A 9 11.16 12.16 28.41
N THR A 10 11.49 12.98 27.41
CA THR A 10 11.18 12.68 26.00
C THR A 10 11.89 11.42 25.49
N GLY A 11 13.13 11.18 25.95
CA GLY A 11 13.91 9.99 25.64
C GLY A 11 13.36 8.68 26.25
N TYR A 12 12.75 8.75 27.44
CA TYR A 12 12.10 7.60 28.08
C TYR A 12 10.90 7.11 27.27
N PHE A 13 10.01 8.02 26.85
CA PHE A 13 8.84 7.64 26.05
C PHE A 13 9.20 7.22 24.62
N ALA A 14 10.34 7.69 24.11
CA ALA A 14 10.87 7.25 22.81
C ALA A 14 11.51 5.85 22.82
N GLN A 15 11.70 5.22 23.99
CA GLN A 15 12.25 3.88 24.07
C GLN A 15 11.38 2.87 23.31
N TYR A 16 12.04 1.93 22.61
CA TYR A 16 11.39 0.94 21.75
C TYR A 16 10.24 0.21 22.45
N SER A 17 10.47 -0.24 23.68
CA SER A 17 9.49 -0.98 24.48
C SER A 17 8.23 -0.16 24.79
N VAL A 18 8.38 1.13 25.07
CA VAL A 18 7.26 2.03 25.41
C VAL A 18 6.46 2.37 24.16
N ARG A 19 7.15 2.81 23.10
CA ARG A 19 6.55 3.15 21.81
C ARG A 19 5.76 2.01 21.20
N ARG A 20 6.28 0.77 21.28
CA ARG A 20 5.61 -0.42 20.74
C ARG A 20 4.36 -0.83 21.52
N ARG A 21 4.29 -0.46 22.80
CA ARG A 21 3.15 -0.79 23.66
C ARG A 21 2.03 0.25 23.58
N ASN A 22 2.38 1.53 23.53
CA ASN A 22 1.43 2.64 23.48
C ASN A 22 1.94 3.74 22.53
N TYR A 23 1.60 3.61 21.24
CA TYR A 23 2.07 4.55 20.22
C TYR A 23 1.49 5.97 20.41
N GLU A 24 0.20 6.09 20.74
CA GLU A 24 -0.45 7.39 20.99
C GLU A 24 0.22 8.16 22.12
N LEU A 25 0.46 7.50 23.25
CA LEU A 25 1.11 8.13 24.41
C LEU A 25 2.52 8.60 24.05
N PHE A 26 3.28 7.77 23.33
CA PHE A 26 4.58 8.16 22.79
C PHE A 26 4.44 9.39 21.90
N TYR A 27 3.52 9.39 20.94
CA TYR A 27 3.33 10.45 19.98
C TYR A 27 3.10 11.81 20.67
N TYR A 28 2.13 11.89 21.60
CA TYR A 28 1.83 13.15 22.30
C TYR A 28 2.97 13.62 23.19
N LEU A 29 3.56 12.73 23.99
CA LEU A 29 4.63 13.12 24.93
C LEU A 29 5.94 13.43 24.22
N HIS A 30 6.21 12.83 23.07
CA HIS A 30 7.41 13.11 22.31
C HIS A 30 7.40 14.55 21.77
N HIS A 31 6.25 15.07 21.35
CA HIS A 31 6.10 16.46 20.84
C HIS A 31 6.50 17.56 21.85
N ILE A 32 6.66 17.23 23.14
CA ILE A 32 7.25 18.13 24.15
C ILE A 32 8.67 18.57 23.76
N TYR A 33 9.34 17.88 22.81
CA TYR A 33 10.61 18.34 22.22
C TYR A 33 10.54 19.79 21.69
N LEU A 34 9.37 20.28 21.27
CA LEU A 34 9.21 21.68 20.84
C LEU A 34 9.51 22.68 21.97
N VAL A 35 9.13 22.33 23.21
CA VAL A 35 9.44 23.12 24.41
C VAL A 35 10.94 23.09 24.69
N VAL A 36 11.62 21.96 24.42
CA VAL A 36 13.07 21.83 24.59
C VAL A 36 13.83 22.82 23.71
N PHE A 37 13.38 23.06 22.46
CA PHE A 37 13.99 24.07 21.59
C PHE A 37 13.86 25.48 22.18
N ILE A 38 12.67 25.85 22.68
CA ILE A 38 12.44 27.16 23.31
C ILE A 38 13.32 27.34 24.55
N VAL A 39 13.35 26.35 25.44
CA VAL A 39 14.17 26.39 26.66
C VAL A 39 15.67 26.42 26.34
N SER A 40 16.10 25.77 25.26
CA SER A 40 17.51 25.80 24.82
C SER A 40 17.92 27.20 24.33
N LEU A 41 17.04 27.89 23.60
CA LEU A 41 17.24 29.29 23.18
C LEU A 41 17.35 30.25 24.37
N LEU A 42 16.56 30.03 25.43
CA LEU A 42 16.62 30.81 26.67
C LEU A 42 17.84 30.48 27.54
N HIS A 43 18.31 29.23 27.53
CA HIS A 43 19.44 28.79 28.34
C HIS A 43 20.78 29.33 27.83
N ALA A 44 20.95 29.38 26.49
CA ALA A 44 22.15 29.89 25.86
C ALA A 44 21.79 30.82 24.70
N ALA A 45 22.07 32.12 24.86
CA ALA A 45 21.77 33.14 23.86
C ALA A 45 22.45 32.90 22.51
N SER A 46 23.49 32.08 22.45
CA SER A 46 24.20 31.68 21.23
C SER A 46 23.64 30.41 20.57
N SER A 47 22.66 29.72 21.16
CA SER A 47 22.17 28.45 20.60
C SER A 47 21.42 28.58 19.27
N TRP A 48 20.95 29.79 18.93
CA TRP A 48 20.14 30.03 17.73
C TRP A 48 20.85 29.65 16.43
N TYR A 49 22.16 29.92 16.28
CA TYR A 49 22.85 29.63 15.01
C TYR A 49 23.10 28.13 14.80
N TYR A 50 23.10 27.32 15.87
CA TYR A 50 23.14 25.85 15.77
C TYR A 50 21.76 25.26 15.41
N ILE A 51 20.67 25.91 15.84
CA ILE A 51 19.29 25.44 15.61
C ILE A 51 18.77 25.90 14.24
N LEU A 52 19.19 27.08 13.78
CA LEU A 52 18.62 27.77 12.61
C LEU A 52 18.66 26.91 11.34
N GLY A 53 19.75 26.22 11.06
CA GLY A 53 19.87 25.36 9.88
C GLY A 53 18.85 24.21 9.89
N GLY A 54 18.75 23.50 11.02
CA GLY A 54 17.79 22.39 11.17
C GLY A 54 16.34 22.86 11.18
N LEU A 55 16.04 23.95 11.89
CA LEU A 55 14.70 24.53 11.94
C LEU A 55 14.28 25.10 10.58
N GLY A 56 15.19 25.74 9.85
CA GLY A 56 14.94 26.24 8.50
C GLY A 56 14.64 25.11 7.52
N LEU A 57 15.40 24.03 7.55
CA LEU A 57 15.15 22.85 6.72
C LEU A 57 13.81 22.17 7.09
N TRP A 58 13.50 22.05 8.39
CA TRP A 58 12.22 21.54 8.86
C TRP A 58 11.06 22.42 8.41
N ALA A 59 11.17 23.74 8.56
CA ALA A 59 10.14 24.69 8.14
C ALA A 59 9.93 24.62 6.61
N PHE A 60 11.00 24.52 5.83
CA PHE A 60 10.92 24.33 4.39
C PHE A 60 10.18 23.03 4.01
N ASP A 61 10.54 21.89 4.62
CA ASP A 61 9.83 20.62 4.41
C ASP A 61 8.33 20.74 4.78
N ARG A 62 8.01 21.37 5.91
CA ARG A 62 6.62 21.60 6.35
C ARG A 62 5.85 22.51 5.39
N CYS A 63 6.45 23.62 4.94
CA CYS A 63 5.84 24.52 3.96
C CYS A 63 5.60 23.83 2.62
N LYS A 64 6.58 23.06 2.12
CA LYS A 64 6.43 22.28 0.89
C LYS A 64 5.30 21.27 1.01
N ARG A 65 5.23 20.50 2.11
CA ARG A 65 4.15 19.54 2.37
C ARG A 65 2.80 20.24 2.47
N MET A 66 2.72 21.36 3.19
CA MET A 66 1.48 22.15 3.29
C MET A 66 1.01 22.62 1.92
N TRP A 67 1.93 23.11 1.08
CA TRP A 67 1.63 23.56 -0.28
C TRP A 67 1.16 22.42 -1.17
N LEU A 68 1.83 21.26 -1.14
CA LEU A 68 1.41 20.06 -1.89
C LEU A 68 0.04 19.56 -1.41
N ARG A 69 -0.21 19.54 -0.10
CA ARG A 69 -1.49 19.16 0.54
C ARG A 69 -2.62 20.16 0.29
N SER A 70 -2.30 21.39 -0.15
CA SER A 70 -3.30 22.41 -0.46
C SER A 70 -3.99 22.18 -1.81
N ARG A 71 -3.50 21.23 -2.62
CA ARG A 71 -4.17 20.79 -3.84
C ARG A 71 -5.39 19.97 -3.45
N ARG A 72 -6.57 20.42 -3.86
CA ARG A 72 -7.82 19.69 -3.60
C ARG A 72 -7.94 18.54 -4.57
N TRP A 73 -8.38 17.41 -4.06
CA TRP A 73 -8.72 16.23 -4.84
C TRP A 73 -10.19 15.88 -4.58
N TYR A 74 -10.76 15.11 -5.49
CA TYR A 74 -12.08 14.50 -5.29
C TYR A 74 -11.99 13.00 -5.51
N ALA A 75 -12.73 12.25 -4.70
CA ALA A 75 -13.09 10.90 -5.08
C ALA A 75 -14.20 10.98 -6.14
N THR A 76 -13.88 10.63 -7.38
CA THR A 76 -14.85 10.55 -8.50
C THR A 76 -15.78 9.36 -8.33
N GLU A 77 -15.29 8.30 -7.69
CA GLU A 77 -16.08 7.14 -7.28
C GLU A 77 -15.63 6.73 -5.88
N TYR A 78 -16.59 6.45 -5.00
CA TYR A 78 -16.33 5.82 -3.71
C TYR A 78 -17.45 4.81 -3.42
N ARG A 79 -17.08 3.54 -3.22
CA ARG A 79 -18.05 2.45 -3.03
C ARG A 79 -17.56 1.41 -2.04
N ALA A 80 -18.49 0.82 -1.29
CA ALA A 80 -18.21 -0.35 -0.47
C ALA A 80 -18.16 -1.62 -1.36
N LEU A 81 -17.12 -2.44 -1.13
CA LEU A 81 -16.88 -3.75 -1.73
C LEU A 81 -16.73 -4.79 -0.61
N ALA A 82 -17.19 -6.02 -0.87
CA ALA A 82 -16.89 -7.21 -0.08
C ALA A 82 -17.10 -7.09 1.44
N ASP A 83 -18.16 -6.37 1.85
CA ASP A 83 -18.56 -6.03 3.23
C ASP A 83 -17.47 -5.37 4.11
N THR A 84 -16.27 -5.09 3.56
CA THR A 84 -15.10 -4.72 4.36
C THR A 84 -14.10 -3.83 3.65
N THR A 85 -14.25 -3.55 2.35
CA THR A 85 -13.27 -2.77 1.57
C THR A 85 -13.95 -1.55 0.96
N THR A 86 -13.29 -0.40 0.99
CA THR A 86 -13.74 0.81 0.29
C THR A 86 -12.89 0.98 -0.94
N HIS A 87 -13.52 1.01 -2.11
CA HIS A 87 -12.86 1.40 -3.35
C HIS A 87 -12.98 2.91 -3.52
N LEU A 88 -11.85 3.58 -3.78
CA LEU A 88 -11.80 5.00 -4.09
C LEU A 88 -11.11 5.20 -5.44
N GLU A 89 -11.75 5.93 -6.34
CA GLU A 89 -11.11 6.48 -7.53
C GLU A 89 -10.87 7.97 -7.31
N LEU A 90 -9.60 8.38 -7.39
CA LEU A 90 -9.15 9.73 -7.04
C LEU A 90 -8.82 10.50 -8.32
N SER A 91 -9.37 11.72 -8.41
CA SER A 91 -9.04 12.65 -9.48
C SER A 91 -8.63 14.01 -8.90
N PRO A 92 -7.55 14.59 -9.41
CA PRO A 92 -7.11 15.91 -8.97
C PRO A 92 -8.04 17.01 -9.49
N CYS A 93 -8.27 18.03 -8.67
CA CYS A 93 -9.07 19.20 -9.04
C CYS A 93 -8.16 20.34 -9.50
N ASP A 94 -7.93 20.49 -10.79
CA ASP A 94 -7.38 21.74 -11.34
C ASP A 94 -8.32 22.34 -12.39
N GLU A 95 -9.26 23.18 -11.93
CA GLU A 95 -9.93 24.15 -12.81
C GLU A 95 -9.01 25.30 -13.22
N LEU A 96 -7.92 25.56 -12.48
CA LEU A 96 -6.97 26.66 -12.73
C LEU A 96 -5.81 26.31 -13.67
N PHE A 97 -5.50 25.02 -13.85
CA PHE A 97 -4.39 24.54 -14.69
C PHE A 97 -4.82 23.50 -15.76
N GLY A 98 -6.13 23.27 -15.91
CA GLY A 98 -6.68 22.22 -16.77
C GLY A 98 -6.62 20.85 -16.09
N HIS A 99 -7.38 19.90 -16.64
CA HIS A 99 -7.48 18.49 -16.20
C HIS A 99 -6.13 17.72 -16.14
N ASP A 100 -5.00 18.36 -16.49
CA ASP A 100 -3.67 17.77 -16.56
C ASP A 100 -2.85 17.97 -15.28
N CYS A 101 -3.44 17.63 -14.13
CA CYS A 101 -2.64 17.43 -12.92
C CYS A 101 -1.92 16.08 -13.07
N ASP A 102 -0.72 16.12 -13.64
CA ASP A 102 0.11 14.95 -13.95
C ASP A 102 0.66 14.31 -12.65
N PHE A 103 -0.22 13.63 -11.90
CA PHE A 103 0.15 12.83 -10.74
C PHE A 103 0.79 11.52 -11.22
N ARG A 104 2.11 11.58 -11.42
CA ARG A 104 2.89 10.41 -11.83
C ARG A 104 3.25 9.57 -10.62
N PHE A 105 2.84 8.32 -10.64
CA PHE A 105 3.22 7.31 -9.66
C PHE A 105 3.75 6.06 -10.35
N SER A 106 4.35 5.18 -9.57
CA SER A 106 4.82 3.87 -9.99
C SER A 106 4.13 2.76 -9.20
N CYS A 107 4.13 1.55 -9.76
CA CYS A 107 3.51 0.39 -9.11
C CYS A 107 4.09 0.15 -7.71
N GLY A 108 3.23 -0.22 -6.77
CA GLY A 108 3.61 -0.47 -5.38
C GLY A 108 3.79 0.79 -4.51
N GLN A 109 3.78 1.99 -5.11
CA GLN A 109 3.80 3.24 -4.34
C GLN A 109 2.48 3.46 -3.57
N TYR A 110 2.58 4.25 -2.51
CA TYR A 110 1.46 4.61 -1.65
C TYR A 110 1.33 6.13 -1.53
N LEU A 111 0.18 6.60 -1.08
CA LEU A 111 -0.10 8.01 -0.81
C LEU A 111 -0.69 8.15 0.59
N TYR A 112 -0.59 9.34 1.16
CA TYR A 112 -1.35 9.70 2.35
C TYR A 112 -2.67 10.35 1.92
N LEU A 113 -3.76 9.78 2.42
CA LEU A 113 -5.11 10.26 2.18
C LEU A 113 -5.63 10.95 3.43
N ASN A 114 -6.27 12.09 3.22
CA ASN A 114 -7.11 12.75 4.22
C ASN A 114 -8.50 12.98 3.65
N VAL A 115 -9.51 12.69 4.46
CA VAL A 115 -10.92 12.86 4.11
C VAL A 115 -11.52 13.83 5.13
N PRO A 116 -11.60 15.13 4.83
CA PRO A 116 -12.09 16.15 5.77
C PRO A 116 -13.48 15.88 6.35
N ALA A 117 -14.33 15.14 5.63
CA ALA A 117 -15.64 14.72 6.11
C ALA A 117 -15.58 13.75 7.30
N ILE A 118 -14.45 13.05 7.48
CA ILE A 118 -14.19 12.14 8.61
C ILE A 118 -13.34 12.87 9.65
N SER A 119 -12.18 13.38 9.21
CA SER A 119 -11.26 14.12 10.05
C SER A 119 -10.44 15.11 9.23
N PRO A 120 -10.38 16.40 9.61
CA PRO A 120 -9.58 17.40 8.88
C PRO A 120 -8.07 17.28 9.14
N TRP A 121 -7.66 16.51 10.15
CA TRP A 121 -6.27 16.46 10.62
C TRP A 121 -5.59 15.10 10.45
N GLU A 122 -6.35 14.02 10.30
CA GLU A 122 -5.81 12.66 10.20
C GLU A 122 -5.42 12.34 8.77
N TRP A 123 -4.21 11.81 8.59
CA TRP A 123 -3.66 11.42 7.29
C TRP A 123 -3.19 9.99 7.40
N HIS A 124 -3.72 9.13 6.53
CA HIS A 124 -3.46 7.69 6.57
C HIS A 124 -2.81 7.22 5.28
N PRO A 125 -1.75 6.40 5.35
CA PRO A 125 -1.10 5.87 4.16
C PRO A 125 -1.92 4.73 3.54
N PHE A 126 -2.13 4.78 2.23
CA PHE A 126 -2.76 3.71 1.45
C PHE A 126 -2.02 3.49 0.14
N THR A 127 -1.80 2.22 -0.20
CA THR A 127 -1.17 1.83 -1.47
C THR A 127 -2.08 2.14 -2.64
N ILE A 128 -1.50 2.65 -3.72
CA ILE A 128 -2.21 2.86 -4.99
C ILE A 128 -2.42 1.49 -5.63
N SER A 129 -3.69 1.12 -5.86
CA SER A 129 -4.06 -0.20 -6.38
C SER A 129 -4.08 -0.27 -7.90
N SER A 130 -4.30 0.85 -8.59
CA SER A 130 -4.26 0.93 -10.04
C SER A 130 -2.84 0.80 -10.59
N ALA A 131 -2.73 0.41 -11.86
CA ALA A 131 -1.49 0.54 -12.61
C ALA A 131 -1.32 1.99 -13.11
N PRO A 132 -0.08 2.50 -13.23
CA PRO A 132 0.18 3.79 -13.87
C PRO A 132 -0.42 3.87 -15.29
N SER A 133 -0.40 2.75 -16.03
CA SER A 133 -0.99 2.67 -17.37
C SER A 133 -2.52 2.68 -17.41
N ASP A 134 -3.22 2.54 -16.28
CA ASP A 134 -4.70 2.68 -16.24
C ASP A 134 -5.15 4.15 -16.39
N GLY A 135 -4.24 5.12 -16.25
CA GLY A 135 -4.57 6.55 -16.36
C GLY A 135 -5.42 7.10 -15.20
N LYS A 136 -5.56 6.33 -14.12
CA LYS A 136 -6.34 6.69 -12.92
C LYS A 136 -5.63 6.29 -11.65
N VAL A 137 -5.94 6.98 -10.55
CA VAL A 137 -5.39 6.69 -9.22
C VAL A 137 -6.48 6.05 -8.37
N THR A 138 -6.36 4.76 -8.08
CA THR A 138 -7.33 4.07 -7.20
C THR A 138 -6.68 3.61 -5.90
N CYS A 139 -7.48 3.53 -4.84
CA CYS A 139 -7.09 2.97 -3.55
C CYS A 139 -8.19 2.02 -3.05
N ASP A 140 -7.81 0.79 -2.73
CA ASP A 140 -8.68 -0.21 -2.11
C ASP A 140 -8.34 -0.34 -0.63
N ILE A 141 -9.21 0.21 0.22
CA ILE A 141 -8.95 0.40 1.64
C ILE A 141 -9.79 -0.58 2.44
N LYS A 142 -9.14 -1.59 3.02
CA LYS A 142 -9.83 -2.50 3.93
C LYS A 142 -10.08 -1.84 5.29
N ARG A 143 -11.28 -2.03 5.81
CA ARG A 143 -11.66 -1.70 7.18
C ARG A 143 -10.76 -2.45 8.17
N ALA A 144 -10.00 -1.70 8.96
CA ALA A 144 -9.17 -2.26 10.01
C ALA A 144 -10.05 -2.80 11.15
N PRO A 145 -9.64 -3.89 11.83
CA PRO A 145 -10.28 -4.31 13.07
C PRO A 145 -10.11 -3.22 14.13
N GLY A 146 -11.21 -2.77 14.73
CA GLY A 146 -11.16 -1.67 15.70
C GLY A 146 -12.53 -1.11 16.02
N PRO A 147 -12.58 -0.02 16.79
CA PRO A 147 -13.82 0.63 17.13
C PRO A 147 -14.44 1.32 15.89
N ALA A 148 -15.76 1.52 15.95
CA ALA A 148 -16.54 2.02 14.81
C ALA A 148 -16.21 3.46 14.41
N ASP A 149 -15.58 4.21 15.31
CA ASP A 149 -15.07 5.56 15.10
C ASP A 149 -13.65 5.60 14.49
N SER A 150 -13.05 4.45 14.18
CA SER A 150 -11.78 4.44 13.45
C SER A 150 -11.94 5.01 12.03
N PHE A 151 -10.90 5.69 11.53
CA PHE A 151 -10.91 6.33 10.20
C PHE A 151 -11.40 5.39 9.08
N THR A 152 -10.87 4.17 9.02
CA THR A 152 -11.24 3.19 7.97
C THR A 152 -12.68 2.66 8.12
N ALA A 153 -13.23 2.61 9.35
CA ALA A 153 -14.61 2.22 9.57
C ALA A 153 -15.59 3.34 9.18
N GLN A 154 -15.27 4.59 9.51
CA GLN A 154 -16.04 5.75 9.10
C GLN A 154 -16.02 5.94 7.58
N LEU A 155 -14.87 5.71 6.95
CA LEU A 155 -14.73 5.76 5.49
C LEU A 155 -15.59 4.71 4.80
N PHE A 156 -15.59 3.48 5.32
CA PHE A 156 -16.43 2.41 4.82
C PHE A 156 -17.93 2.72 4.99
N ALA A 157 -18.34 3.22 6.17
CA ALA A 157 -19.72 3.63 6.41
C ALA A 157 -20.16 4.78 5.49
N LEU A 158 -19.26 5.71 5.16
CA LEU A 158 -19.54 6.78 4.20
C LEU A 158 -19.82 6.20 2.80
N ALA A 159 -19.04 5.22 2.38
CA ALA A 159 -19.18 4.56 1.09
C ALA A 159 -20.39 3.62 1.00
N GLU A 160 -20.81 2.99 2.10
CA GLU A 160 -22.06 2.21 2.15
C GLU A 160 -23.31 3.10 2.03
N ASN A 161 -23.32 4.24 2.72
CA ASN A 161 -24.49 5.11 2.79
C ASN A 161 -24.68 5.99 1.55
N LYS A 162 -23.61 6.20 0.77
CA LYS A 162 -23.60 7.05 -0.42
C LYS A 162 -22.83 6.35 -1.54
N HIS A 163 -23.55 5.55 -2.33
CA HIS A 163 -23.07 5.19 -3.68
C HIS A 163 -23.25 6.43 -4.59
N GLU A 164 -22.43 7.45 -4.39
CA GLU A 164 -22.46 8.68 -5.18
C GLU A 164 -21.28 8.68 -6.17
N ILE A 165 -21.59 9.02 -7.43
CA ILE A 165 -20.59 9.38 -8.43
C ILE A 165 -20.23 10.85 -8.17
N GLY A 166 -18.97 11.07 -7.76
CA GLY A 166 -18.39 12.38 -7.52
C GLY A 166 -18.73 13.01 -6.16
N GLY A 167 -17.92 14.01 -5.77
CA GLY A 167 -18.28 14.98 -4.73
C GLY A 167 -17.67 14.79 -3.35
N LEU A 168 -16.96 13.68 -3.07
CA LEU A 168 -16.23 13.56 -1.81
C LEU A 168 -14.89 14.31 -1.92
N SER A 169 -14.79 15.45 -1.23
CA SER A 169 -13.52 16.17 -1.13
C SER A 169 -12.51 15.34 -0.34
N VAL A 170 -11.33 15.17 -0.91
CA VAL A 170 -10.20 14.48 -0.30
C VAL A 170 -8.93 15.29 -0.52
N ASN A 171 -7.93 15.05 0.32
CA ASN A 171 -6.60 15.60 0.13
C ASN A 171 -5.61 14.44 -0.02
N VAL A 172 -4.69 14.59 -0.97
CA VAL A 172 -3.69 13.56 -1.31
C VAL A 172 -2.29 14.15 -1.13
N ASP A 173 -1.42 13.40 -0.46
CA ASP A 173 0.01 13.70 -0.33
C ASP A 173 0.80 12.46 -0.79
N GLY A 174 1.63 12.62 -1.82
CA GLY A 174 2.35 11.51 -2.44
C GLY A 174 2.72 11.80 -3.90
N PRO A 175 3.13 10.76 -4.65
CA PRO A 175 3.32 9.38 -4.19
C PRO A 175 4.57 9.20 -3.33
N TYR A 176 4.58 8.14 -2.53
CA TYR A 176 5.66 7.69 -1.66
C TYR A 176 5.99 6.21 -1.93
N GLY A 177 7.18 5.78 -1.54
CA GLY A 177 7.68 4.43 -1.80
C GLY A 177 8.71 4.40 -2.93
N GLU A 178 9.45 3.30 -3.01
CA GLU A 178 10.52 3.14 -3.99
C GLU A 178 9.97 2.73 -5.35
N PHE A 179 10.58 3.25 -6.41
CA PHE A 179 10.35 2.77 -7.77
C PHE A 179 11.26 1.59 -8.04
N LEU A 180 10.67 0.46 -8.42
CA LEU A 180 11.42 -0.67 -8.95
C LEU A 180 11.07 -0.91 -10.41
N ASP A 181 12.12 -0.97 -11.23
CA ASP A 181 12.00 -1.28 -12.65
C ASP A 181 11.80 -2.78 -12.86
N HIS A 182 10.54 -3.19 -13.01
CA HIS A 182 10.17 -4.59 -13.22
C HIS A 182 10.65 -5.17 -14.56
N THR A 183 11.05 -4.35 -15.54
CA THR A 183 11.52 -4.81 -16.86
C THR A 183 12.87 -5.53 -16.83
N ARG A 184 13.56 -5.45 -15.68
CA ARG A 184 14.85 -6.09 -15.46
C ARG A 184 14.75 -7.60 -15.27
N PHE A 185 13.55 -8.12 -15.03
CA PHE A 185 13.30 -9.53 -14.73
C PHE A 185 12.57 -10.21 -15.89
N ASP A 186 12.85 -11.51 -16.09
CA ASP A 186 12.13 -12.34 -17.07
C ASP A 186 11.08 -13.23 -16.40
N ASN A 187 11.32 -13.67 -15.16
CA ASN A 187 10.44 -14.60 -14.46
C ASN A 187 10.05 -14.00 -13.11
N ILE A 188 8.83 -13.48 -13.02
CA ILE A 188 8.35 -12.74 -11.87
C ILE A 188 7.28 -13.56 -11.14
N LEU A 189 7.51 -13.87 -9.87
CA LEU A 189 6.51 -14.48 -8.98
C LEU A 189 6.01 -13.43 -7.99
N LEU A 190 4.72 -13.11 -8.05
CA LEU A 190 4.06 -12.15 -7.19
C LEU A 190 3.22 -12.88 -6.14
N ILE A 191 3.59 -12.80 -4.86
CA ILE A 191 2.91 -13.50 -3.76
C ILE A 191 2.20 -12.47 -2.88
N ALA A 192 0.86 -12.53 -2.87
CA ALA A 192 0.01 -11.69 -2.05
C ALA A 192 -0.68 -12.48 -0.94
N GLY A 193 -0.77 -11.90 0.26
CA GLY A 193 -1.54 -12.43 1.38
C GLY A 193 -2.50 -11.41 1.96
N GLY A 194 -3.81 -11.69 1.91
CA GLY A 194 -4.85 -10.80 2.44
C GLY A 194 -4.82 -9.42 1.76
N ILE A 195 -4.71 -8.35 2.55
CA ILE A 195 -4.65 -6.96 2.05
C ILE A 195 -3.34 -6.59 1.36
N GLY A 196 -2.29 -7.41 1.48
CA GLY A 196 -1.05 -7.20 0.73
C GLY A 196 -1.21 -7.35 -0.78
N VAL A 197 -2.42 -7.63 -1.27
CA VAL A 197 -2.71 -7.70 -2.70
C VAL A 197 -2.60 -6.36 -3.40
N THR A 198 -2.92 -5.22 -2.77
CA THR A 198 -2.97 -3.92 -3.45
C THR A 198 -1.67 -3.53 -4.16
N PRO A 199 -0.48 -3.56 -3.53
CA PRO A 199 0.77 -3.30 -4.25
C PRO A 199 1.03 -4.33 -5.35
N ILE A 200 0.76 -5.61 -5.06
CA ILE A 200 0.98 -6.73 -5.99
C ILE A 200 0.08 -6.62 -7.22
N HIS A 201 -1.18 -6.21 -7.04
CA HIS A 201 -2.18 -6.03 -8.07
C HIS A 201 -1.80 -4.87 -9.01
N SER A 202 -1.33 -3.76 -8.46
CA SER A 202 -0.79 -2.64 -9.25
C SER A 202 0.36 -3.10 -10.16
N ILE A 203 1.33 -3.84 -9.59
CA ILE A 203 2.47 -4.42 -10.36
C ILE A 203 1.98 -5.39 -11.43
N PHE A 204 1.11 -6.33 -11.05
CA PHE A 204 0.57 -7.34 -11.95
C PHE A 204 -0.18 -6.71 -13.13
N ARG A 205 -1.05 -5.73 -12.85
CA ARG A 205 -1.85 -5.06 -13.87
C ARG A 205 -0.99 -4.27 -14.84
N GLU A 206 0.03 -3.55 -14.35
CA GLU A 206 0.98 -2.83 -15.21
C GLU A 206 1.74 -3.78 -16.15
N LEU A 207 2.23 -4.91 -15.63
CA LEU A 207 2.92 -5.91 -16.44
C LEU A 207 2.00 -6.55 -17.49
N MET A 208 0.77 -6.88 -17.10
CA MET A 208 -0.25 -7.41 -18.00
C MET A 208 -0.57 -6.41 -19.14
N LEU A 209 -0.75 -5.12 -18.82
CA LEU A 209 -1.01 -4.07 -19.80
C LEU A 209 0.17 -3.89 -20.77
N LYS A 210 1.41 -3.93 -20.26
CA LYS A 210 2.63 -3.87 -21.10
C LYS A 210 2.75 -5.06 -22.05
N ILE A 211 2.40 -6.26 -21.61
CA ILE A 211 2.36 -7.46 -22.47
C ILE A 211 1.30 -7.29 -23.55
N LYS A 212 0.08 -6.87 -23.19
CA LYS A 212 -1.01 -6.61 -24.16
C LYS A 212 -0.65 -5.56 -25.21
N ALA A 213 0.06 -4.51 -24.81
CA ALA A 213 0.52 -3.47 -25.70
C ALA A 213 1.73 -3.89 -26.57
N GLY A 214 2.28 -5.09 -26.40
CA GLY A 214 3.51 -5.53 -27.08
C GLY A 214 4.76 -4.75 -26.66
N ALA A 215 4.71 -4.05 -25.52
CA ALA A 215 5.81 -3.26 -24.97
C ALA A 215 6.71 -4.07 -24.02
N ALA A 216 6.29 -5.27 -23.62
CA ALA A 216 7.07 -6.19 -22.80
C ALA A 216 7.88 -7.19 -23.65
N SER A 217 8.95 -7.72 -23.06
CA SER A 217 9.72 -8.81 -23.68
C SER A 217 8.86 -10.07 -23.84
N SER A 218 9.05 -10.82 -24.93
CA SER A 218 8.41 -12.14 -25.12
C SER A 218 8.91 -13.19 -24.12
N SER A 219 10.05 -12.95 -23.48
CA SER A 219 10.61 -13.80 -22.41
C SER A 219 9.99 -13.55 -21.03
N LEU A 220 9.16 -12.51 -20.89
CA LEU A 220 8.55 -12.15 -19.62
C LEU A 220 7.43 -13.15 -19.26
N HIS A 221 7.57 -13.80 -18.12
CA HIS A 221 6.55 -14.63 -17.49
C HIS A 221 6.24 -14.08 -16.10
N VAL A 222 4.97 -13.87 -15.80
CA VAL A 222 4.49 -13.32 -14.54
C VAL A 222 3.47 -14.29 -13.95
N HIS A 223 3.75 -14.76 -12.74
CA HIS A 223 2.86 -15.63 -11.97
C HIS A 223 2.38 -14.91 -10.72
N MET A 224 1.09 -14.61 -10.66
CA MET A 224 0.46 -14.04 -9.47
C MET A 224 -0.16 -15.14 -8.62
N VAL A 225 0.29 -15.25 -7.37
CA VAL A 225 -0.24 -16.15 -6.35
C VAL A 225 -0.88 -15.31 -5.26
N TRP A 226 -2.19 -15.46 -5.05
CA TRP A 226 -2.91 -14.69 -4.03
C TRP A 226 -3.66 -15.60 -3.06
N CYS A 227 -3.37 -15.43 -1.77
CA CYS A 227 -4.05 -16.13 -0.68
C CYS A 227 -5.06 -15.20 0.02
N VAL A 228 -6.34 -15.56 -0.03
CA VAL A 228 -7.43 -14.89 0.68
C VAL A 228 -8.10 -15.80 1.69
N GLN A 229 -8.78 -15.22 2.68
CA GLN A 229 -9.55 -16.01 3.65
C GLN A 229 -10.90 -16.47 3.07
N LYS A 230 -11.57 -15.61 2.31
CA LYS A 230 -12.91 -15.86 1.74
C LYS A 230 -12.93 -15.40 0.29
N ARG A 231 -13.72 -16.06 -0.56
CA ARG A 231 -13.91 -15.71 -1.98
C ARG A 231 -14.33 -14.25 -2.20
N ILE A 232 -15.19 -13.71 -1.34
CA ILE A 232 -15.64 -12.32 -1.43
C ILE A 232 -14.48 -11.31 -1.36
N GLY A 233 -13.35 -11.67 -0.73
CA GLY A 233 -12.17 -10.81 -0.68
C GLY A 233 -11.49 -10.58 -2.04
N LEU A 234 -11.91 -11.30 -3.09
CA LEU A 234 -11.38 -11.15 -4.46
C LEU A 234 -12.01 -9.96 -5.21
N GLU A 235 -13.15 -9.45 -4.74
CA GLU A 235 -13.93 -8.41 -5.41
C GLU A 235 -13.14 -7.17 -5.84
N PRO A 236 -12.20 -6.61 -5.02
CA PRO A 236 -11.44 -5.42 -5.40
C PRO A 236 -10.59 -5.61 -6.67
N CYS A 237 -10.11 -6.83 -6.93
CA CYS A 237 -9.27 -7.13 -8.09
C CYS A 237 -10.01 -7.93 -9.16
N LEU A 238 -11.32 -8.18 -9.00
CA LEU A 238 -12.06 -9.17 -9.77
C LEU A 238 -11.97 -8.93 -11.28
N HIS A 239 -12.15 -7.69 -11.73
CA HIS A 239 -12.05 -7.35 -13.15
C HIS A 239 -10.69 -7.75 -13.75
N THR A 240 -9.59 -7.49 -13.03
CA THR A 240 -8.25 -7.84 -13.50
C THR A 240 -8.02 -9.35 -13.49
N LEU A 241 -8.57 -10.04 -12.48
CA LEU A 241 -8.48 -11.50 -12.40
C LEU A 241 -9.28 -12.19 -13.51
N GLN A 242 -10.49 -11.72 -13.82
CA GLN A 242 -11.30 -12.22 -14.93
C GLN A 242 -10.60 -12.00 -16.28
N GLU A 243 -10.04 -10.79 -16.46
CA GLU A 243 -9.28 -10.43 -17.65
C GLU A 243 -8.05 -11.34 -17.84
N ALA A 244 -7.30 -11.62 -16.76
CA ALA A 244 -6.15 -12.54 -16.79
C ALA A 244 -6.56 -14.02 -16.94
N ALA A 245 -7.72 -14.41 -16.41
CA ALA A 245 -8.25 -15.77 -16.55
C ALA A 245 -8.71 -16.05 -17.99
N ALA A 246 -9.30 -15.05 -18.65
CA ALA A 246 -9.77 -15.14 -20.03
C ALA A 246 -8.63 -15.11 -21.05
N ASP A 247 -7.53 -14.42 -20.74
CA ASP A 247 -6.40 -14.21 -21.64
C ASP A 247 -5.07 -14.46 -20.94
N ASN A 248 -4.48 -15.63 -21.19
CA ASN A 248 -3.16 -16.04 -20.68
C ASN A 248 -2.01 -15.34 -21.42
N LEU A 249 -2.27 -14.45 -22.39
CA LEU A 249 -1.26 -13.67 -23.12
C LEU A 249 -0.09 -14.53 -23.63
N ASN A 250 -0.41 -15.56 -24.43
CA ASN A 250 0.58 -16.53 -24.95
C ASN A 250 1.35 -17.32 -23.87
N GLY A 251 0.80 -17.47 -22.66
CA GLY A 251 1.48 -18.17 -21.56
C GLY A 251 2.37 -17.26 -20.72
N GLN A 252 2.33 -15.94 -20.94
CA GLN A 252 3.11 -14.98 -20.16
C GLN A 252 2.46 -14.63 -18.82
N ILE A 253 1.16 -14.87 -18.63
CA ILE A 253 0.42 -14.51 -17.41
C ILE A 253 -0.24 -15.72 -16.77
N GLN A 254 0.18 -16.06 -15.56
CA GLN A 254 -0.45 -17.10 -14.76
C GLN A 254 -1.02 -16.52 -13.48
N ILE A 255 -2.24 -16.95 -13.11
CA ILE A 255 -2.84 -16.63 -11.82
C ILE A 255 -3.12 -17.91 -11.03
N SER A 256 -2.91 -17.87 -9.72
CA SER A 256 -3.24 -18.97 -8.81
C SER A 256 -3.80 -18.42 -7.52
N ILE A 257 -5.11 -18.57 -7.35
CA ILE A 257 -5.85 -18.01 -6.23
C ILE A 257 -6.15 -19.10 -5.21
N PHE A 258 -5.83 -18.84 -3.95
CA PHE A 258 -6.01 -19.78 -2.84
C PHE A 258 -6.96 -19.19 -1.80
N VAL A 259 -7.95 -19.99 -1.38
CA VAL A 259 -8.97 -19.58 -0.39
C VAL A 259 -8.89 -20.48 0.85
N ASP A 260 -8.51 -19.91 2.00
CA ASP A 260 -8.16 -20.68 3.21
C ASP A 260 -9.36 -21.05 4.11
N ARG A 261 -10.39 -20.19 4.18
CA ARG A 261 -11.55 -20.34 5.08
C ARG A 261 -12.86 -20.28 4.29
N ASP A 262 -12.98 -21.17 3.32
CA ASP A 262 -14.20 -21.35 2.55
C ASP A 262 -14.89 -22.64 2.94
N ASP A 263 -16.06 -22.55 3.58
CA ASP A 263 -16.81 -23.72 4.01
C ASP A 263 -17.31 -24.57 2.83
N ALA A 264 -17.33 -24.00 1.62
CA ALA A 264 -17.78 -24.67 0.40
C ALA A 264 -16.64 -25.17 -0.49
N LEU A 265 -15.37 -25.09 -0.08
CA LEU A 265 -14.25 -25.63 -0.85
C LEU A 265 -13.25 -26.39 0.02
N GLY A 266 -13.10 -27.69 -0.24
CA GLY A 266 -12.12 -28.55 0.42
C GLY A 266 -10.68 -28.19 0.05
N ARG A 267 -9.72 -28.60 0.88
CA ARG A 267 -8.29 -28.35 0.63
C ARG A 267 -7.84 -29.05 -0.65
N GLY A 268 -7.28 -28.29 -1.59
CA GLY A 268 -6.84 -28.76 -2.91
C GLY A 268 -7.95 -28.91 -3.94
N GLU A 269 -9.22 -28.70 -3.56
CA GLU A 269 -10.32 -28.66 -4.53
C GLU A 269 -10.22 -27.39 -5.36
N VAL A 270 -10.52 -27.51 -6.66
CA VAL A 270 -10.59 -26.38 -7.57
C VAL A 270 -12.05 -26.00 -7.73
N GLY A 271 -12.36 -24.75 -7.43
CA GLY A 271 -13.66 -24.12 -7.69
C GLY A 271 -13.52 -22.95 -8.65
N ASP A 272 -14.64 -22.25 -8.80
CA ASP A 272 -14.72 -21.01 -9.55
C ASP A 272 -15.29 -19.91 -8.65
N TYR A 273 -14.85 -18.68 -8.90
CA TYR A 273 -15.47 -17.47 -8.39
C TYR A 273 -15.62 -16.46 -9.52
N LEU A 274 -16.82 -16.40 -10.10
CA LEU A 274 -17.19 -15.46 -11.16
C LEU A 274 -16.24 -15.54 -12.38
N GLY A 275 -15.87 -16.75 -12.80
CA GLY A 275 -14.97 -16.99 -13.94
C GLY A 275 -13.48 -16.97 -13.58
N VAL A 276 -13.13 -16.86 -12.29
CA VAL A 276 -11.76 -16.96 -11.80
C VAL A 276 -11.57 -18.31 -11.09
N PRO A 277 -10.64 -19.18 -11.55
CA PRO A 277 -10.37 -20.44 -10.88
C PRO A 277 -9.74 -20.20 -9.51
N VAL A 278 -10.28 -20.87 -8.49
CA VAL A 278 -9.83 -20.76 -7.10
C VAL A 278 -9.52 -22.15 -6.53
N THR A 279 -8.51 -22.26 -5.69
CA THR A 279 -8.11 -23.51 -5.05
C THR A 279 -8.28 -23.41 -3.54
N GLY A 280 -8.82 -24.46 -2.91
CA GLY A 280 -9.05 -24.48 -1.47
C GLY A 280 -7.76 -24.70 -0.68
N GLY A 281 -7.59 -23.98 0.42
CA GLY A 281 -6.44 -24.08 1.31
C GLY A 281 -5.34 -23.05 1.03
N ARG A 282 -4.08 -23.45 1.25
CA ARG A 282 -2.90 -22.58 1.12
C ARG A 282 -1.87 -23.20 0.18
N PRO A 283 -1.18 -22.39 -0.63
CA PRO A 283 -0.07 -22.87 -1.44
C PRO A 283 1.11 -23.23 -0.55
N PHE A 284 1.92 -24.18 -1.02
CA PHE A 284 3.22 -24.42 -0.45
C PHE A 284 4.25 -23.53 -1.18
N ILE A 285 4.52 -22.36 -0.58
CA ILE A 285 5.37 -21.32 -1.16
C ILE A 285 6.77 -21.81 -1.59
N PRO A 286 7.45 -22.70 -0.84
CA PRO A 286 8.77 -23.18 -1.26
C PRO A 286 8.77 -23.90 -2.61
N ASP A 287 7.71 -24.65 -2.95
CA ASP A 287 7.63 -25.36 -4.23
C ASP A 287 7.49 -24.36 -5.39
N LEU A 288 6.66 -23.33 -5.21
CA LEU A 288 6.48 -22.26 -6.21
C LEU A 288 7.79 -21.50 -6.48
N ILE A 289 8.60 -21.28 -5.45
CA ILE A 289 9.90 -20.61 -5.60
C ILE A 289 10.93 -21.55 -6.23
N ALA A 290 10.88 -22.85 -5.91
CA ALA A 290 11.76 -23.85 -6.53
C ALA A 290 11.56 -23.92 -8.05
N GLU A 291 10.35 -23.68 -8.56
CA GLU A 291 10.08 -23.59 -10.01
C GLU A 291 10.81 -22.43 -10.73
N LEU A 292 11.35 -21.47 -9.98
CA LEU A 292 12.17 -20.37 -10.53
C LEU A 292 13.66 -20.71 -10.58
N GLU A 293 14.10 -21.80 -9.95
CA GLU A 293 15.50 -22.20 -9.92
C GLU A 293 16.03 -22.44 -11.35
N GLY A 294 17.16 -21.83 -11.69
CA GLY A 294 17.77 -21.94 -13.02
C GLY A 294 17.08 -21.15 -14.14
N LYS A 295 15.93 -20.50 -13.88
CA LYS A 295 15.30 -19.60 -14.86
C LYS A 295 16.11 -18.30 -15.01
N PRO A 296 16.09 -17.65 -16.19
CA PRO A 296 16.79 -16.38 -16.39
C PRO A 296 16.14 -15.27 -15.56
N ARG A 297 16.98 -14.45 -14.92
CA ARG A 297 16.59 -13.24 -14.14
C ARG A 297 15.31 -13.44 -13.30
N PRO A 298 15.28 -14.42 -12.39
CA PRO A 298 14.09 -14.73 -11.61
C PRO A 298 13.96 -13.76 -10.44
N HIS A 299 12.74 -13.35 -10.13
CA HIS A 299 12.46 -12.43 -9.03
C HIS A 299 11.14 -12.72 -8.34
N VAL A 300 11.12 -12.63 -7.02
CA VAL A 300 9.94 -12.86 -6.18
C VAL A 300 9.57 -11.59 -5.43
N PHE A 301 8.34 -11.12 -5.61
CA PHE A 301 7.73 -10.04 -4.84
C PHE A 301 6.77 -10.62 -3.81
N VAL A 302 6.90 -10.21 -2.55
CA VAL A 302 6.00 -10.71 -1.49
C VAL A 302 5.44 -9.58 -0.66
N CYS A 303 4.11 -9.57 -0.53
CA CYS A 303 3.40 -8.69 0.39
C CYS A 303 2.31 -9.48 1.13
N GLY A 304 2.42 -9.57 2.45
CA GLY A 304 1.48 -10.33 3.26
C GLY A 304 1.94 -10.55 4.70
N PRO A 305 1.27 -11.46 5.44
CA PRO A 305 1.60 -11.75 6.83
C PRO A 305 3.08 -12.16 7.01
N PRO A 306 3.70 -11.87 8.17
CA PRO A 306 5.10 -12.18 8.43
C PRO A 306 5.50 -13.62 8.12
N GLY A 307 4.60 -14.58 8.37
CA GLY A 307 4.85 -16.00 8.07
C GLY A 307 5.08 -16.28 6.57
N ILE A 308 4.29 -15.68 5.67
CA ILE A 308 4.48 -15.85 4.22
C ILE A 308 5.77 -15.19 3.79
N ALA A 309 6.05 -13.98 4.27
CA ALA A 309 7.25 -13.24 3.89
C ALA A 309 8.53 -13.94 4.35
N SER A 310 8.61 -14.39 5.61
CA SER A 310 9.79 -15.10 6.13
C SER A 310 9.99 -16.46 5.46
N MET A 311 8.91 -17.18 5.14
CA MET A 311 9.01 -18.45 4.41
C MET A 311 9.53 -18.24 2.99
N SER A 312 9.06 -17.18 2.32
CA SER A 312 9.49 -16.84 0.97
C SER A 312 10.96 -16.42 0.91
N ASP A 313 11.40 -15.62 1.89
CA ASP A 313 12.79 -15.18 2.02
C ASP A 313 13.75 -16.37 2.16
N LEU A 314 13.44 -17.30 3.08
CA LEU A 314 14.23 -18.52 3.29
C LEU A 314 14.28 -19.41 2.03
N ALA A 315 13.16 -19.54 1.32
CA ALA A 315 13.11 -20.31 0.07
C ALA A 315 13.91 -19.63 -1.05
N CYS A 316 13.82 -18.31 -1.20
CA CYS A 316 14.60 -17.57 -2.19
C CYS A 316 16.10 -17.69 -1.93
N LEU A 317 16.53 -17.58 -0.66
CA LEU A 317 17.93 -17.79 -0.26
C LEU A 317 18.42 -19.19 -0.60
N LYS A 318 17.59 -20.22 -0.39
CA LYS A 318 17.92 -21.61 -0.70
C LYS A 318 18.11 -21.85 -2.20
N HIS A 319 17.27 -21.25 -3.04
CA HIS A 319 17.26 -21.46 -4.49
C HIS A 319 18.02 -20.38 -5.29
N GLY A 320 18.68 -19.44 -4.61
CA GLY A 320 19.47 -18.37 -5.25
C GLY A 320 18.63 -17.38 -6.06
N VAL A 321 17.37 -17.15 -5.67
CA VAL A 321 16.43 -16.29 -6.39
C VAL A 321 16.40 -14.89 -5.78
N SER A 322 16.31 -13.85 -6.61
CA SER A 322 16.17 -12.48 -6.13
C SER A 322 14.83 -12.28 -5.42
N PHE A 323 14.85 -11.58 -4.29
CA PHE A 323 13.70 -11.43 -3.41
C PHE A 323 13.46 -9.97 -3.04
N HIS A 324 12.20 -9.54 -3.08
CA HIS A 324 11.75 -8.25 -2.59
C HIS A 324 10.53 -8.41 -1.68
N LYS A 325 10.61 -7.83 -0.49
CA LYS A 325 9.55 -7.86 0.51
C LYS A 325 8.97 -6.46 0.70
N GLU A 326 7.70 -6.32 0.37
CA GLU A 326 6.92 -5.13 0.72
C GLU A 326 6.33 -5.27 2.12
N VAL A 327 6.68 -4.33 3.01
CA VAL A 327 6.17 -4.30 4.38
C VAL A 327 5.41 -3.01 4.61
N PHE A 328 4.08 -3.11 4.55
CA PHE A 328 3.21 -2.08 5.11
C PHE A 328 2.93 -2.48 6.56
N ALA A 329 3.54 -1.75 7.51
CA ALA A 329 3.18 -1.86 8.91
C ALA A 329 1.84 -1.13 9.08
N PHE A 330 0.74 -1.88 9.02
CA PHE A 330 -0.61 -1.40 9.35
C PHE A 330 -0.76 -1.19 10.86
#